data_AF-A0AAF5PWT1-F1
#
_entry.id   AF-A0AAF5PWT1-F1
#
_cell.length_a   1.000
_cell.length_b   1.000
_cell.length_c   1.000
_cell.angle_alpha   90.00
_cell.angle_beta   90.00
_cell.angle_gamma   90.00
#
_symmetry.space_group_name_H-M   'P 1'
#
loop_
_entity.id
_entity.type
_entity.pdbx_description
1 polymer ?
#
loop_
_entity_poly.entity_id
_entity_poly.type
_entity_poly.pdbx_seq_one_letter_code
_entity_poly.pdbx_strand_id
1 'polypeptide(L)'
;MMQQLILLLFTIKLAKLQSPNYSAECQQANAACEENTDCVHRLAVLQSTCVTNTCQPQCRNAVLNLYQNRLGRSLLRTDISCIPGRYELELCNLVPKKLPIYCNLAKLACEADLMCSSRYGIFTSECETEASHGDCSVRCRELLNDTLKTQQGVAFIDCTCTDKDDKLCQHLRDVTLKSCMMNLHTTMAPLENNFIFKDVTTIESNTIKDQDDDTDSGRIAASSQFLLIVLLCTLLIFR
;
A
#
# COMPACT_ATOMS: atom_id res chain seq x y z
N MET A 1 19.42 -26.26 -43.19
CA MET A 1 18.22 -25.45 -43.53
C MET A 1 16.95 -25.92 -42.84
N MET A 2 16.15 -26.87 -43.38
CA MET A 2 14.76 -27.09 -42.88
C MET A 2 14.66 -27.37 -41.36
N GLN A 3 15.59 -28.15 -40.81
CA GLN A 3 15.63 -28.47 -39.37
C GLN A 3 15.93 -27.26 -38.46
N GLN A 4 16.71 -26.27 -38.93
CA GLN A 4 16.98 -25.02 -38.19
C GLN A 4 15.73 -24.12 -38.16
N LEU A 5 14.93 -24.11 -39.24
CA LEU A 5 13.67 -23.36 -39.30
C LEU A 5 12.64 -23.94 -38.32
N ILE A 6 12.57 -25.27 -38.20
CA ILE A 6 11.73 -25.95 -37.21
C ILE A 6 12.18 -25.61 -35.78
N LEU A 7 13.50 -25.58 -35.52
CA LEU A 7 14.04 -25.20 -34.22
C LEU A 7 13.67 -23.75 -33.83
N LEU A 8 13.82 -22.80 -34.78
CA LEU A 8 13.41 -21.40 -34.60
C LEU A 8 11.91 -21.24 -34.33
N LEU A 9 11.06 -21.99 -35.04
CA LEU A 9 9.62 -21.97 -34.80
C LEU A 9 9.25 -22.57 -33.43
N PHE A 10 10.02 -23.56 -32.95
CA PHE A 10 9.85 -24.12 -31.61
C PHE A 10 10.31 -23.16 -30.50
N THR A 11 11.46 -22.49 -30.64
CA THR A 11 11.94 -21.53 -29.62
C THR A 11 11.03 -20.29 -29.54
N ILE A 12 10.52 -19.79 -30.68
CA ILE A 12 9.50 -18.71 -30.70
C ILE A 12 8.21 -19.16 -30.01
N LYS A 13 7.79 -20.42 -30.17
CA LYS A 13 6.60 -20.95 -29.47
C LYS A 13 6.84 -21.16 -27.97
N LEU A 14 8.00 -21.68 -27.54
CA LEU A 14 8.34 -21.80 -26.11
C LEU A 14 8.42 -20.42 -25.44
N ALA A 15 9.06 -19.44 -26.09
CA ALA A 15 9.13 -18.07 -25.57
C ALA A 15 7.74 -17.45 -25.36
N LYS A 16 6.77 -17.71 -26.26
CA LYS A 16 5.36 -17.30 -26.09
C LYS A 16 4.58 -18.16 -25.08
N LEU A 17 5.01 -19.38 -24.78
CA LEU A 17 4.40 -20.22 -23.75
C LEU A 17 4.88 -19.86 -22.33
N GLN A 18 5.93 -19.03 -22.23
CA GLN A 18 6.59 -18.67 -20.97
C GLN A 18 6.60 -17.15 -20.72
N SER A 19 5.85 -16.37 -21.50
CA SER A 19 5.50 -15.00 -21.12
C SER A 19 4.62 -15.04 -19.85
N PRO A 20 4.98 -14.34 -18.76
CA PRO A 20 4.17 -14.33 -17.54
C PRO A 20 2.76 -13.81 -17.83
N ASN A 21 1.76 -14.47 -17.25
CA ASN A 21 0.35 -14.31 -17.60
C ASN A 21 -0.25 -13.05 -16.95
N TYR A 22 0.12 -11.88 -17.46
CA TYR A 22 -0.37 -10.57 -17.03
C TYR A 22 -1.77 -10.27 -17.60
N SER A 23 -2.55 -9.44 -16.90
CA SER A 23 -3.82 -8.95 -17.42
C SER A 23 -3.64 -8.03 -18.63
N ALA A 24 -4.60 -8.08 -19.57
CA ALA A 24 -4.63 -7.16 -20.70
C ALA A 24 -4.82 -5.69 -20.25
N GLU A 25 -5.56 -5.44 -19.16
CA GLU A 25 -5.72 -4.10 -18.56
C GLU A 25 -4.37 -3.53 -18.13
N CYS A 26 -3.56 -4.32 -17.41
CA CYS A 26 -2.21 -3.91 -16.99
C CYS A 26 -1.29 -3.71 -18.20
N GLN A 27 -1.24 -4.67 -19.13
CA GLN A 27 -0.41 -4.56 -20.34
C GLN A 27 -0.73 -3.30 -21.16
N GLN A 28 -2.02 -3.00 -21.37
CA GLN A 28 -2.44 -1.82 -22.11
C GLN A 28 -2.09 -0.51 -21.37
N ALA A 29 -2.31 -0.45 -20.06
CA ALA A 29 -1.97 0.73 -19.25
C ALA A 29 -0.44 0.93 -19.13
N ASN A 30 0.34 -0.15 -19.15
CA ASN A 30 1.80 -0.13 -19.12
C ASN A 30 2.37 0.40 -20.44
N ALA A 31 1.92 -0.13 -21.58
CA ALA A 31 2.34 0.36 -22.89
C ALA A 31 2.02 1.85 -23.08
N ALA A 32 0.82 2.29 -22.68
CA ALA A 32 0.43 3.70 -22.70
C ALA A 32 1.27 4.61 -21.77
N CYS A 33 1.86 4.04 -20.71
CA CYS A 33 2.82 4.74 -19.85
C CYS A 33 4.23 4.76 -20.47
N GLU A 34 4.66 3.68 -21.10
CA GLU A 34 5.96 3.56 -21.79
C GLU A 34 6.08 4.49 -23.00
N GLU A 35 4.97 4.73 -23.73
CA GLU A 35 4.87 5.72 -24.80
C GLU A 35 4.92 7.19 -24.30
N ASN A 36 4.83 7.44 -22.99
CA ASN A 36 4.80 8.78 -22.41
C ASN A 36 6.05 9.09 -21.57
N THR A 37 6.84 10.08 -21.99
CA THR A 37 8.15 10.40 -21.38
C THR A 37 8.10 10.66 -19.87
N ASP A 38 7.15 11.47 -19.36
CA ASP A 38 7.01 11.69 -17.92
C ASP A 38 6.55 10.42 -17.17
N CYS A 39 5.66 9.61 -17.76
CA CYS A 39 5.21 8.37 -17.12
C CYS A 39 6.31 7.31 -17.07
N VAL A 40 7.00 7.04 -18.19
CA VAL A 40 8.04 6.01 -18.27
C VAL A 40 9.24 6.32 -17.36
N HIS A 41 9.63 7.59 -17.22
CA HIS A 41 10.69 7.98 -16.28
C HIS A 41 10.28 7.70 -14.81
N ARG A 42 9.03 7.99 -14.43
CA ARG A 42 8.52 7.70 -13.08
C ARG A 42 8.37 6.20 -12.83
N LEU A 43 7.90 5.47 -13.83
CA LEU A 43 7.76 4.01 -13.79
C LEU A 43 9.13 3.33 -13.63
N ALA A 44 10.16 3.78 -14.33
CA ALA A 44 11.53 3.27 -14.17
C ALA A 44 12.09 3.50 -12.74
N VAL A 45 11.74 4.63 -12.09
CA VAL A 45 12.11 4.88 -10.69
C VAL A 45 11.38 3.94 -9.73
N LEU A 46 10.10 3.63 -9.98
CA LEU A 46 9.37 2.60 -9.22
C LEU A 46 10.02 1.22 -9.42
N GLN A 47 10.23 0.80 -10.66
CA GLN A 47 10.78 -0.52 -11.03
C GLN A 47 12.20 -0.76 -10.48
N SER A 48 12.98 0.30 -10.22
CA SER A 48 14.32 0.22 -9.65
C SER A 48 14.36 0.34 -8.11
N THR A 49 13.29 0.81 -7.47
CA THR A 49 13.23 1.01 -6.00
C THR A 49 12.35 0.01 -5.27
N CYS A 50 11.29 -0.52 -5.91
CA CYS A 50 10.39 -1.53 -5.35
C CYS A 50 10.87 -2.97 -5.62
N VAL A 51 12.16 -3.24 -5.38
CA VAL A 51 12.82 -4.54 -5.63
C VAL A 51 13.41 -5.17 -4.37
N THR A 52 13.17 -4.56 -3.20
CA THR A 52 13.80 -4.94 -1.93
C THR A 52 12.92 -5.86 -1.10
N ASN A 53 11.60 -5.79 -1.29
CA ASN A 53 10.57 -6.43 -0.48
C ASN A 53 10.62 -5.98 0.99
N THR A 54 11.01 -4.73 1.27
CA THR A 54 11.19 -4.20 2.63
C THR A 54 10.52 -2.85 2.89
N CYS A 55 9.62 -2.39 2.01
CA CYS A 55 8.82 -1.16 2.15
C CYS A 55 9.65 0.13 2.28
N GLN A 56 10.79 0.20 1.57
CA GLN A 56 11.71 1.32 1.67
C GLN A 56 11.06 2.66 1.28
N PRO A 57 11.38 3.78 1.95
CA PRO A 57 10.84 5.10 1.62
C PRO A 57 10.98 5.48 0.14
N GLN A 58 12.06 5.02 -0.51
CA GLN A 58 12.32 5.16 -1.95
C GLN A 58 11.17 4.56 -2.79
N CYS A 59 10.78 3.31 -2.53
CA CYS A 59 9.66 2.65 -3.21
C CYS A 59 8.33 3.37 -2.92
N ARG A 60 8.05 3.72 -1.64
CA ARG A 60 6.81 4.43 -1.27
C ARG A 60 6.68 5.76 -2.02
N ASN A 61 7.76 6.54 -2.05
CA ASN A 61 7.82 7.83 -2.74
C ASN A 61 7.71 7.68 -4.27
N ALA A 62 8.32 6.63 -4.85
CA ALA A 62 8.20 6.35 -6.28
C ALA A 62 6.75 6.02 -6.69
N VAL A 63 6.00 5.26 -5.87
CA VAL A 63 4.57 4.99 -6.11
C VAL A 63 3.75 6.28 -6.01
N LEU A 64 3.92 7.08 -4.96
CA LEU A 64 3.21 8.35 -4.82
C LEU A 64 3.48 9.28 -6.02
N ASN A 65 4.73 9.35 -6.47
CA ASN A 65 5.14 10.17 -7.61
C ASN A 65 4.61 9.66 -8.96
N LEU A 66 4.56 8.34 -9.18
CA LEU A 66 3.94 7.74 -10.37
C LEU A 66 2.42 7.94 -10.37
N TYR A 67 1.77 7.80 -9.21
CA TYR A 67 0.32 8.00 -9.07
C TYR A 67 -0.11 9.46 -9.31
N GLN A 68 0.79 10.43 -9.18
CA GLN A 68 0.51 11.82 -9.57
C GLN A 68 0.31 11.96 -11.10
N ASN A 69 1.13 11.29 -11.93
CA ASN A 69 0.97 11.26 -13.39
C ASN A 69 -0.34 10.54 -13.78
N ARG A 70 -1.10 11.06 -14.75
CA ARG A 70 -2.41 10.50 -15.17
C ARG A 70 -2.36 9.05 -15.66
N LEU A 71 -1.33 8.69 -16.42
CA LEU A 71 -1.14 7.36 -16.99
C LEU A 71 -0.61 6.41 -15.92
N GLY A 72 0.34 6.87 -15.09
CA GLY A 72 0.84 6.13 -13.92
C GLY A 72 -0.27 5.81 -12.91
N ARG A 73 -1.16 6.77 -12.66
CA ARG A 73 -2.39 6.59 -11.87
C ARG A 73 -3.32 5.53 -12.46
N SER A 74 -3.39 5.44 -13.78
CA SER A 74 -4.22 4.45 -14.49
C SER A 74 -3.59 3.05 -14.40
N LEU A 75 -2.27 2.95 -14.63
CA LEU A 75 -1.48 1.71 -14.48
C LEU A 75 -1.54 1.15 -13.06
N LEU A 76 -1.32 1.97 -12.03
CA LEU A 76 -1.44 1.56 -10.63
C LEU A 76 -2.87 1.18 -10.22
N ARG A 77 -3.89 1.64 -10.96
CA ARG A 77 -5.29 1.23 -10.78
C ARG A 77 -5.66 -0.05 -11.54
N THR A 78 -4.72 -0.74 -12.20
CA THR A 78 -4.98 -2.08 -12.77
C THR A 78 -4.83 -3.18 -11.70
N ASP A 79 -4.73 -4.46 -12.10
CA ASP A 79 -4.34 -5.54 -11.19
C ASP A 79 -2.82 -5.58 -10.88
N ILE A 80 -2.06 -4.62 -11.43
CA ILE A 80 -0.59 -4.48 -11.34
C ILE A 80 0.23 -5.74 -11.69
N SER A 81 -0.39 -6.75 -12.30
CA SER A 81 0.22 -8.05 -12.60
C SER A 81 1.50 -7.92 -13.44
N CYS A 82 1.51 -6.95 -14.36
CA CYS A 82 2.60 -6.64 -15.27
C CYS A 82 3.75 -5.80 -14.67
N ILE A 83 3.59 -5.22 -13.47
CA ILE A 83 4.56 -4.27 -12.90
C ILE A 83 5.70 -5.03 -12.18
N PRO A 84 6.97 -4.84 -12.58
CA PRO A 84 8.12 -5.31 -11.80
C PRO A 84 8.09 -4.70 -10.40
N GLY A 85 8.22 -5.53 -9.36
CA GLY A 85 8.10 -5.10 -7.97
C GLY A 85 6.69 -5.22 -7.36
N ARG A 86 5.70 -5.76 -8.09
CA ARG A 86 4.31 -5.91 -7.59
C ARG A 86 4.18 -6.55 -6.20
N TYR A 87 5.07 -7.47 -5.82
CA TYR A 87 5.06 -8.09 -4.49
C TYR A 87 5.37 -7.08 -3.38
N GLU A 88 6.35 -6.17 -3.57
CA GLU A 88 6.59 -5.09 -2.63
C GLU A 88 5.45 -4.07 -2.64
N LEU A 89 4.82 -3.81 -3.81
CA LEU A 89 3.62 -2.96 -3.86
C LEU A 89 2.46 -3.54 -3.02
N GLU A 90 2.20 -4.84 -3.13
CA GLU A 90 1.15 -5.51 -2.35
C GLU A 90 1.49 -5.62 -0.86
N LEU A 91 2.73 -5.97 -0.51
CA LEU A 91 3.21 -6.11 0.86
C LEU A 91 3.13 -4.79 1.64
N CYS A 92 3.35 -3.67 0.95
CA CYS A 92 3.44 -2.34 1.56
C CYS A 92 2.15 -1.52 1.41
N ASN A 93 1.03 -2.15 1.01
CA ASN A 93 -0.29 -1.53 0.81
C ASN A 93 -0.28 -0.37 -0.21
N LEU A 94 0.59 -0.44 -1.22
CA LEU A 94 0.82 0.58 -2.25
C LEU A 94 -0.06 0.40 -3.50
N VAL A 95 -1.19 -0.32 -3.38
CA VAL A 95 -2.06 -0.70 -4.52
C VAL A 95 -3.44 -0.03 -4.39
N PRO A 96 -3.77 0.99 -5.21
CA PRO A 96 -5.00 1.79 -5.10
C PRO A 96 -6.34 1.05 -5.11
N LYS A 97 -6.43 -0.16 -5.71
CA LYS A 97 -7.63 -1.00 -5.72
C LYS A 97 -7.70 -2.03 -4.56
N LYS A 98 -6.68 -2.10 -3.70
CA LYS A 98 -6.56 -3.08 -2.61
C LYS A 98 -6.70 -2.40 -1.24
N LEU A 99 -7.35 -3.08 -0.30
CA LEU A 99 -7.42 -2.66 1.10
C LEU A 99 -6.70 -3.69 2.00
N PRO A 100 -6.06 -3.26 3.10
CA PRO A 100 -5.81 -1.86 3.48
C PRO A 100 -4.89 -1.14 2.49
N ILE A 101 -4.94 0.19 2.47
CA ILE A 101 -4.15 1.06 1.59
C ILE A 101 -3.23 1.97 2.42
N TYR A 102 -2.08 2.35 1.86
CA TYR A 102 -1.17 3.34 2.45
C TYR A 102 -1.83 4.73 2.51
N CYS A 103 -1.89 5.39 3.69
CA CYS A 103 -2.70 6.61 3.89
C CYS A 103 -2.37 7.76 2.92
N ASN A 104 -1.09 7.99 2.61
CA ASN A 104 -0.70 9.03 1.65
C ASN A 104 -1.16 8.71 0.22
N LEU A 105 -1.30 7.43 -0.13
CA LEU A 105 -1.86 7.01 -1.42
C LEU A 105 -3.40 7.13 -1.43
N ALA A 106 -4.07 6.87 -0.30
CA ALA A 106 -5.49 7.16 -0.12
C ALA A 106 -5.77 8.67 -0.25
N LYS A 107 -4.93 9.53 0.32
CA LYS A 107 -5.01 11.00 0.16
C LYS A 107 -4.91 11.41 -1.31
N LEU A 108 -3.89 10.94 -2.03
CA LEU A 108 -3.77 11.20 -3.48
C LEU A 108 -4.93 10.62 -4.30
N ALA A 109 -5.58 9.55 -3.83
CA ALA A 109 -6.75 8.96 -4.47
C ALA A 109 -8.02 9.77 -4.22
N CYS A 110 -8.20 10.31 -3.01
CA CYS A 110 -9.23 11.28 -2.67
C CYS A 110 -9.07 12.58 -3.48
N GLU A 111 -7.86 13.12 -3.57
CA GLU A 111 -7.50 14.29 -4.39
C GLU A 111 -7.61 14.01 -5.91
N ALA A 112 -7.79 12.76 -6.33
CA ALA A 112 -8.08 12.38 -7.71
C ALA A 112 -9.58 12.44 -8.07
N ASP A 113 -10.45 12.48 -7.06
CA ASP A 113 -11.90 12.41 -7.19
C ASP A 113 -12.53 13.75 -6.81
N LEU A 114 -13.41 14.28 -7.66
CA LEU A 114 -13.97 15.63 -7.48
C LEU A 114 -14.76 15.75 -6.17
N MET A 115 -15.51 14.71 -5.79
CA MET A 115 -16.36 14.72 -4.61
C MET A 115 -15.53 14.57 -3.33
N CYS A 116 -14.57 13.63 -3.30
CA CYS A 116 -13.68 13.42 -2.17
C CYS A 116 -12.76 14.63 -1.98
N SER A 117 -12.10 15.11 -3.03
CA SER A 117 -11.21 16.28 -2.99
C SER A 117 -11.92 17.54 -2.49
N SER A 118 -13.19 17.74 -2.87
CA SER A 118 -13.97 18.89 -2.39
C SER A 118 -14.26 18.81 -0.90
N ARG A 119 -14.73 17.66 -0.40
CA ARG A 119 -15.08 17.48 1.02
C ARG A 119 -13.85 17.44 1.92
N TYR A 120 -12.81 16.72 1.50
CA TYR A 120 -11.54 16.65 2.20
C TYR A 120 -10.86 18.02 2.27
N GLY A 121 -10.92 18.82 1.19
CA GLY A 121 -10.39 20.18 1.16
C GLY A 121 -11.06 21.09 2.20
N ILE A 122 -12.41 21.05 2.29
CA ILE A 122 -13.16 21.80 3.32
C ILE A 122 -12.71 21.35 4.71
N PHE A 123 -12.72 20.03 4.98
CA PHE A 123 -12.25 19.46 6.25
C PHE A 123 -10.84 19.94 6.62
N THR A 124 -9.83 19.82 5.73
CA THR A 124 -8.48 20.28 6.05
C THR A 124 -8.43 21.79 6.29
N SER A 125 -9.15 22.58 5.51
CA SER A 125 -9.13 24.05 5.60
C SER A 125 -9.71 24.60 6.90
N GLU A 126 -10.63 23.88 7.55
CA GLU A 126 -11.27 24.29 8.80
C GLU A 126 -10.70 23.56 10.02
N CYS A 127 -10.25 22.32 9.87
CA CYS A 127 -10.08 21.37 10.98
C CYS A 127 -8.67 20.84 11.19
N GLU A 128 -7.74 21.02 10.24
CA GLU A 128 -6.36 20.52 10.40
C GLU A 128 -5.64 21.18 11.60
N THR A 129 -6.02 22.43 11.93
CA THR A 129 -5.52 23.12 13.13
C THR A 129 -6.13 22.57 14.42
N GLU A 130 -7.43 22.21 14.47
CA GLU A 130 -8.02 21.54 15.64
C GLU A 130 -7.34 20.16 15.85
N ALA A 131 -7.33 19.35 14.79
CA ALA A 131 -6.81 17.99 14.81
C ALA A 131 -5.32 17.91 15.18
N SER A 132 -4.51 18.93 14.82
CA SER A 132 -3.09 19.00 15.18
C SER A 132 -2.83 19.25 16.67
N HIS A 133 -3.81 19.73 17.43
CA HIS A 133 -3.75 19.83 18.89
C HIS A 133 -4.33 18.59 19.60
N GLY A 134 -4.87 17.62 18.84
CA GLY A 134 -5.60 16.46 19.37
C GLY A 134 -7.08 16.72 19.66
N ASP A 135 -7.54 17.95 19.45
CA ASP A 135 -8.96 18.32 19.55
C ASP A 135 -9.71 18.02 18.24
N CYS A 136 -11.03 17.89 18.34
CA CYS A 136 -11.90 17.95 17.16
C CYS A 136 -13.31 18.39 17.58
N SER A 137 -13.83 19.44 16.96
CA SER A 137 -15.21 19.91 17.14
C SER A 137 -16.24 18.97 16.51
N VAL A 138 -17.52 19.13 16.86
CA VAL A 138 -18.62 18.37 16.22
C VAL A 138 -18.63 18.61 14.71
N ARG A 139 -18.52 19.87 14.29
CA ARG A 139 -18.41 20.30 12.89
C ARG A 139 -17.28 19.57 12.16
N CYS A 140 -16.10 19.48 12.78
CA CYS A 140 -14.95 18.82 12.17
C CYS A 140 -15.11 17.30 12.03
N ARG A 141 -15.82 16.65 12.95
CA ARG A 141 -16.25 15.26 12.78
C ARG A 141 -17.27 15.09 11.65
N GLU A 142 -18.21 16.02 11.50
CA GLU A 142 -19.22 16.00 10.42
C GLU A 142 -18.56 16.17 9.03
N LEU A 143 -17.64 17.11 8.89
CA LEU A 143 -16.88 17.35 7.65
C LEU A 143 -15.98 16.18 7.27
N LEU A 144 -15.32 15.55 8.25
CA LEU A 144 -14.57 14.31 7.99
C LEU A 144 -15.53 13.18 7.59
N ASN A 145 -16.61 12.96 8.33
CA ASN A 145 -17.62 11.94 8.02
C ASN A 145 -18.20 12.11 6.60
N ASP A 146 -18.48 13.35 6.17
CA ASP A 146 -18.90 13.63 4.80
C ASP A 146 -17.82 13.29 3.76
N THR A 147 -16.53 13.43 4.09
CA THR A 147 -15.44 12.90 3.27
C THR A 147 -15.44 11.36 3.23
N LEU A 148 -15.60 10.70 4.39
CA LEU A 148 -15.63 9.23 4.51
C LEU A 148 -16.79 8.58 3.75
N LYS A 149 -17.92 9.30 3.57
CA LYS A 149 -19.06 8.88 2.74
C LYS A 149 -18.77 8.85 1.22
N THR A 150 -17.58 9.25 0.77
CA THR A 150 -17.20 9.23 -0.65
C THR A 150 -16.45 7.94 -1.02
N GLN A 151 -16.49 7.55 -2.30
CA GLN A 151 -15.91 6.30 -2.79
C GLN A 151 -14.39 6.19 -2.53
N GLN A 152 -13.66 7.30 -2.51
CA GLN A 152 -12.23 7.32 -2.20
C GLN A 152 -11.96 7.59 -0.71
N GLY A 153 -12.78 8.43 -0.07
CA GLY A 153 -12.57 8.86 1.32
C GLY A 153 -12.82 7.76 2.35
N VAL A 154 -13.69 6.77 2.04
CA VAL A 154 -13.88 5.57 2.89
C VAL A 154 -12.56 4.84 3.18
N ALA A 155 -11.60 4.90 2.25
CA ALA A 155 -10.31 4.25 2.38
C ALA A 155 -9.38 4.89 3.44
N PHE A 156 -9.75 6.06 4.00
CA PHE A 156 -9.06 6.64 5.15
C PHE A 156 -9.31 5.88 6.47
N ILE A 157 -10.42 5.13 6.59
CA ILE A 157 -10.81 4.45 7.85
C ILE A 157 -9.77 3.40 8.23
N ASP A 158 -9.48 2.49 7.30
CA ASP A 158 -8.53 1.37 7.48
C ASP A 158 -7.17 1.65 6.80
N CYS A 159 -6.79 2.92 6.69
CA CYS A 159 -5.53 3.28 6.05
C CYS A 159 -4.32 2.95 6.95
N THR A 160 -3.24 2.50 6.33
CA THR A 160 -2.03 2.03 7.01
C THR A 160 -0.84 2.94 6.73
N CYS A 161 0.14 2.89 7.63
CA CYS A 161 1.45 3.52 7.47
C CYS A 161 2.50 2.46 7.76
N THR A 162 3.65 2.57 7.11
CA THR A 162 4.74 1.62 7.35
C THR A 162 5.49 1.98 8.63
N ASP A 163 6.24 1.00 9.14
CA ASP A 163 7.12 1.10 10.30
C ASP A 163 8.35 1.98 10.05
N LYS A 164 8.70 2.25 8.78
CA LYS A 164 9.99 2.85 8.38
C LYS A 164 9.91 4.35 8.13
N ASP A 165 10.21 5.12 9.18
CA ASP A 165 10.38 6.58 9.20
C ASP A 165 9.21 7.36 8.58
N ASP A 166 8.00 6.83 8.69
CA ASP A 166 6.83 7.26 7.92
C ASP A 166 6.09 8.45 8.52
N LYS A 167 6.83 9.44 9.04
CA LYS A 167 6.31 10.55 9.88
C LYS A 167 5.18 11.33 9.21
N LEU A 168 5.22 11.51 7.89
CA LEU A 168 4.15 12.19 7.13
C LEU A 168 2.87 11.35 7.09
N CYS A 169 2.98 10.03 6.88
CA CYS A 169 1.83 9.13 6.94
C CYS A 169 1.26 9.06 8.37
N GLN A 170 2.14 8.93 9.37
CA GLN A 170 1.77 8.85 10.78
C GLN A 170 1.06 10.13 11.24
N HIS A 171 1.50 11.32 10.79
CA HIS A 171 0.80 12.57 11.05
C HIS A 171 -0.62 12.57 10.42
N LEU A 172 -0.73 12.26 9.12
CA LEU A 172 -2.03 12.17 8.44
C LEU A 172 -2.98 11.18 9.15
N ARG A 173 -2.49 9.99 9.50
CA ARG A 173 -3.29 8.94 10.15
C ARG A 173 -3.65 9.30 11.59
N ASP A 174 -2.65 9.44 12.44
CA ASP A 174 -2.83 9.48 13.90
C ASP A 174 -3.13 10.87 14.45
N VAL A 175 -2.85 11.94 13.70
CA VAL A 175 -3.12 13.33 14.11
C VAL A 175 -4.28 13.92 13.30
N THR A 176 -4.20 13.95 11.97
CA THR A 176 -5.22 14.62 11.14
C THR A 176 -6.54 13.83 11.08
N LEU A 177 -6.50 12.53 10.82
CA LEU A 177 -7.70 11.70 10.64
C LEU A 177 -8.26 11.19 11.98
N LYS A 178 -7.42 10.51 12.78
CA LYS A 178 -7.84 9.78 13.99
C LYS A 178 -8.51 10.65 15.05
N SER A 179 -8.00 11.86 15.30
CA SER A 179 -8.56 12.84 16.24
C SER A 179 -10.03 13.18 15.93
N CYS A 180 -10.42 13.17 14.64
CA CYS A 180 -11.79 13.39 14.20
C CYS A 180 -12.58 12.10 13.88
N MET A 181 -11.94 10.94 13.81
CA MET A 181 -12.62 9.63 13.70
C MET A 181 -13.09 9.09 15.06
N MET A 182 -12.46 9.50 16.16
CA MET A 182 -12.83 9.11 17.53
C MET A 182 -14.16 9.73 17.98
N ASN A 183 -15.27 9.23 17.44
CA ASN A 183 -16.61 9.23 18.06
C ASN A 183 -17.67 8.38 17.33
N LEU A 184 -17.33 7.60 16.28
CA LEU A 184 -18.33 6.82 15.51
C LEU A 184 -19.11 5.75 16.34
N HIS A 185 -18.66 5.45 17.56
CA HIS A 185 -19.30 4.51 18.49
C HIS A 185 -19.90 5.16 19.76
N THR A 186 -19.76 6.48 19.98
CA THR A 186 -20.04 7.11 21.28
C THR A 186 -21.07 8.24 21.19
N THR A 187 -22.21 7.98 20.55
CA THR A 187 -23.36 8.92 20.53
C THR A 187 -24.54 8.41 21.38
N MET A 188 -24.24 8.02 22.63
CA MET A 188 -25.19 8.10 23.74
C MET A 188 -24.46 8.72 24.92
N ALA A 189 -24.66 10.02 25.13
CA ALA A 189 -24.22 10.68 26.35
C ALA A 189 -25.13 10.23 27.51
N PRO A 190 -24.58 9.70 28.62
CA PRO A 190 -25.33 9.60 29.87
C PRO A 190 -25.69 11.01 30.32
N LEU A 191 -26.95 11.21 30.70
CA LEU A 191 -27.41 12.49 31.25
C LEU A 191 -26.63 12.80 32.55
N GLU A 192 -26.27 14.07 32.77
CA GLU A 192 -25.67 14.49 34.03
C GLU A 192 -26.59 14.14 35.21
N ASN A 193 -26.01 13.56 36.26
CA ASN A 193 -26.56 13.69 37.62
C ASN A 193 -25.44 13.51 38.65
N ASN A 194 -25.27 14.54 39.49
CA ASN A 194 -24.28 14.55 40.56
C ASN A 194 -24.70 13.58 41.67
N PHE A 195 -23.78 12.72 42.14
CA PHE A 195 -23.78 12.30 43.54
C PHE A 195 -22.36 12.14 44.07
N ILE A 196 -22.04 12.93 45.11
CA ILE A 196 -20.81 12.81 45.88
C ILE A 196 -21.04 11.76 46.96
N PHE A 197 -20.23 10.69 47.00
CA PHE A 197 -19.92 10.01 48.26
C PHE A 197 -18.53 9.39 48.21
N LYS A 198 -17.83 9.40 49.34
CA LYS A 198 -16.59 8.63 49.55
C LYS A 198 -16.95 7.17 49.85
N ASP A 199 -16.06 6.23 49.55
CA ASP A 199 -15.34 5.59 50.67
C ASP A 199 -14.01 4.94 50.25
N VAL A 200 -13.21 4.52 51.24
CA VAL A 200 -11.87 3.94 51.07
C VAL A 200 -11.73 2.63 51.85
N THR A 201 -11.48 1.50 51.17
CA THR A 201 -10.93 0.28 51.78
C THR A 201 -10.03 -0.54 50.83
N THR A 202 -8.73 -0.46 51.13
CA THR A 202 -7.62 -1.44 51.17
C THR A 202 -7.86 -2.94 50.89
N ILE A 203 -6.73 -3.68 50.70
CA ILE A 203 -6.48 -5.15 50.65
C ILE A 203 -6.24 -5.65 49.19
N GLU A 204 -5.00 -5.92 48.74
CA GLU A 204 -4.09 -7.07 49.02
C GLU A 204 -4.53 -8.42 48.38
N SER A 205 -3.68 -9.32 47.86
CA SER A 205 -2.22 -9.30 47.56
C SER A 205 -1.80 -10.51 46.67
N ASN A 206 -0.55 -10.49 46.14
CA ASN A 206 0.23 -11.59 45.52
C ASN A 206 -0.09 -12.00 44.05
N THR A 207 0.83 -12.15 43.08
CA THR A 207 2.03 -13.05 42.89
C THR A 207 1.68 -14.55 42.76
N ILE A 208 2.31 -15.39 41.93
CA ILE A 208 3.74 -15.45 41.51
C ILE A 208 3.93 -16.34 40.23
N LYS A 209 4.98 -16.09 39.39
CA LYS A 209 5.83 -17.02 38.56
C LYS A 209 5.23 -18.21 37.73
N ASP A 210 5.85 -18.81 36.71
CA ASP A 210 6.97 -18.54 35.76
C ASP A 210 6.41 -18.96 34.35
N GLN A 211 7.04 -19.56 33.30
CA GLN A 211 8.42 -19.96 32.92
C GLN A 211 8.57 -20.00 31.37
N ASP A 212 9.78 -20.27 30.88
CA ASP A 212 10.26 -20.46 29.50
C ASP A 212 9.62 -21.62 28.70
N ASP A 213 9.70 -21.55 27.37
CA ASP A 213 10.59 -22.46 26.61
C ASP A 213 11.10 -21.78 25.31
N ASP A 214 12.18 -22.29 24.73
CA ASP A 214 12.91 -21.76 23.56
C ASP A 214 12.79 -22.74 22.36
N THR A 215 13.41 -22.42 21.21
CA THR A 215 13.98 -23.32 20.16
C THR A 215 13.74 -22.84 18.72
N ASP A 216 14.77 -22.14 18.21
CA ASP A 216 15.50 -22.30 16.92
C ASP A 216 14.91 -23.03 15.68
N SER A 217 15.54 -22.67 14.54
CA SER A 217 15.81 -23.46 13.33
C SER A 217 14.86 -23.38 12.14
N GLY A 218 15.45 -23.31 10.93
CA GLY A 218 14.68 -23.24 9.67
C GLY A 218 15.36 -22.64 8.43
N ARG A 219 16.68 -22.41 8.38
CA ARG A 219 17.34 -21.96 7.14
C ARG A 219 17.35 -23.05 6.07
N ILE A 220 16.66 -22.82 4.94
CA ILE A 220 16.80 -23.64 3.73
C ILE A 220 17.22 -22.75 2.56
N ALA A 221 18.32 -23.11 1.91
CA ALA A 221 18.79 -22.48 0.67
C ALA A 221 18.58 -23.44 -0.52
N ALA A 222 17.83 -23.00 -1.53
CA ALA A 222 17.71 -23.69 -2.82
C ALA A 222 18.60 -22.98 -3.86
N SER A 223 19.81 -23.48 -4.10
CA SER A 223 20.12 -24.39 -5.21
C SER A 223 19.76 -23.80 -6.59
N SER A 224 20.66 -23.08 -7.27
CA SER A 224 21.88 -23.62 -7.91
C SER A 224 21.67 -24.78 -8.90
N GLN A 225 20.43 -25.05 -9.34
CA GLN A 225 20.15 -26.08 -10.36
C GLN A 225 20.09 -25.53 -11.81
N PHE A 226 19.80 -24.24 -11.99
CA PHE A 226 19.62 -23.65 -13.34
C PHE A 226 20.91 -23.54 -14.18
N LEU A 227 22.08 -23.36 -13.57
CA LEU A 227 23.36 -23.24 -14.30
C LEU A 227 23.74 -24.53 -15.05
N LEU A 228 23.42 -25.71 -14.49
CA LEU A 228 23.72 -26.99 -15.13
C LEU A 228 22.88 -27.23 -16.39
N ILE A 229 21.61 -26.79 -16.39
CA ILE A 229 20.71 -26.93 -17.53
C ILE A 229 21.22 -26.06 -18.70
N VAL A 230 21.65 -24.83 -18.42
CA VAL A 230 22.19 -23.92 -19.46
C VAL A 230 23.49 -24.47 -20.05
N LEU A 231 24.40 -25.03 -19.24
CA LEU A 231 25.64 -25.66 -19.74
C LEU A 231 25.39 -26.92 -20.58
N LEU A 232 24.40 -27.74 -20.23
CA LEU A 232 24.04 -28.92 -21.03
C LEU A 232 23.47 -28.52 -22.39
N CYS A 233 22.68 -27.44 -22.46
CA CYS A 233 22.14 -26.93 -23.71
C CYS A 233 23.24 -26.37 -24.65
N THR A 234 24.29 -25.72 -24.15
CA THR A 234 25.37 -25.21 -25.02
C THR A 234 26.25 -26.33 -25.56
N LEU A 235 26.57 -27.35 -24.76
CA LEU A 235 27.38 -28.50 -25.19
C LEU A 235 26.72 -29.34 -26.30
N LEU A 236 25.38 -29.33 -26.40
CA LEU A 236 24.63 -30.02 -27.46
C LEU A 236 24.50 -29.21 -28.77
N ILE A 237 24.97 -27.96 -28.81
CA ILE A 237 24.94 -27.09 -30.00
C ILE A 237 26.28 -27.09 -30.76
N PHE A 238 27.37 -27.49 -30.10
CA PHE A 238 28.75 -27.48 -30.62
C PHE A 238 29.29 -28.89 -30.94
N ARG A 239 28.44 -29.82 -31.40
CA ARG A 239 28.83 -31.20 -31.74
C ARG A 239 28.09 -31.73 -32.97
#